data_AF-A0A7C2VD34-F1
#
_entry.id   AF-A0A7C2VD34-F1
#
_cell.length_a   1.000
_cell.length_b   1.000
_cell.length_c   1.000
_cell.angle_alpha   90.00
_cell.angle_beta   90.00
_cell.angle_gamma   90.00
#
_symmetry.space_group_name_H-M   'P 1'
#
loop_
_entity.id
_entity.type
_entity.pdbx_description
1 polymer ?
#
loop_
_entity_poly.entity_id
_entity_poly.type
_entity_poly.pdbx_seq_one_letter_code
_entity_poly.pdbx_strand_id
1 'polypeptide(L)'
;MARDQAIGIGLMVGALVLIAVITYLLFFPPTKDIDVLTMKIIMEVAVIALAGIVGWIGYTLATTPPPKPIEEIEKEIEEELKKLEQETKKEEQQQ
;
A
#
# COMPACT_ATOMS: atom_id res chain seq x y z
N MET A 1 -14.81 -13.26 -14.45
CA MET A 1 -16.13 -13.36 -13.79
C MET A 1 -16.21 -14.53 -12.81
N ALA A 2 -16.45 -15.79 -13.23
CA ALA A 2 -16.57 -16.92 -12.28
C ALA A 2 -15.30 -17.19 -11.44
N ARG A 3 -14.12 -16.93 -12.00
CA ARG A 3 -12.82 -17.08 -11.32
C ARG A 3 -12.64 -16.03 -10.21
N ASP A 4 -13.03 -14.79 -10.48
CA ASP A 4 -12.94 -13.67 -9.54
C ASP A 4 -13.98 -13.84 -8.42
N GLN A 5 -15.16 -14.36 -8.75
CA GLN A 5 -16.21 -14.72 -7.79
C GLN A 5 -15.76 -15.86 -6.85
N ALA A 6 -15.07 -16.88 -7.37
CA ALA A 6 -14.53 -17.96 -6.56
C ALA A 6 -13.48 -17.45 -5.55
N ILE A 7 -12.59 -16.55 -5.97
CA ILE A 7 -11.61 -15.90 -5.09
C ILE A 7 -12.33 -15.08 -4.02
N GLY A 8 -13.34 -14.29 -4.41
CA GLY A 8 -14.13 -13.49 -3.47
C GLY A 8 -14.85 -14.33 -2.42
N ILE A 9 -15.49 -15.43 -2.83
CA ILE A 9 -16.14 -16.37 -1.91
C ILE A 9 -15.12 -17.05 -1.00
N GLY A 10 -13.96 -17.45 -1.54
CA GLY A 10 -12.87 -18.03 -0.76
C GLY A 10 -12.37 -17.08 0.34
N LEU A 11 -12.17 -15.79 0.01
CA LEU A 11 -11.79 -14.77 0.98
C LEU A 11 -12.88 -14.53 2.03
N MET A 12 -14.15 -14.47 1.63
CA MET A 12 -15.27 -14.28 2.55
C MET A 12 -15.38 -15.45 3.55
N VAL A 13 -15.35 -16.69 3.06
CA VAL A 13 -15.40 -17.89 3.90
C VAL A 13 -14.16 -17.96 4.80
N GLY A 14 -12.98 -17.66 4.25
CA GLY A 14 -11.74 -17.61 5.03
C GLY A 14 -11.82 -16.61 6.19
N ALA A 15 -12.36 -15.41 5.95
CA ALA A 15 -12.56 -14.40 6.99
C ALA A 15 -13.55 -14.86 8.06
N LEU A 16 -14.69 -15.45 7.66
CA LEU A 16 -15.68 -15.98 8.61
C LEU A 16 -15.11 -17.12 9.46
N VAL A 17 -14.35 -18.03 8.86
CA VAL A 17 -13.68 -19.12 9.58
C VAL A 17 -12.66 -18.56 10.57
N LEU A 18 -11.84 -17.60 10.15
CA LEU A 18 -10.85 -16.96 11.03
C LEU A 18 -11.51 -16.28 12.23
N ILE A 19 -12.60 -15.53 12.02
CA ILE A 19 -13.37 -14.91 13.10
C ILE A 19 -13.94 -15.98 14.05
N ALA A 20 -14.52 -17.05 13.52
CA ALA A 20 -15.09 -18.13 14.32
C ALA A 20 -14.02 -18.82 15.18
N VAL A 21 -12.85 -19.12 14.60
CA VAL A 21 -11.71 -19.74 15.30
C VAL A 21 -11.18 -18.83 16.41
N ILE A 22 -10.94 -17.55 16.12
CA ILE A 22 -10.45 -16.60 17.13
C ILE A 22 -11.46 -16.46 18.27
N THR A 23 -12.74 -16.30 17.94
CA THR A 23 -13.81 -16.20 18.95
C THR A 23 -13.86 -17.47 19.81
N TYR A 24 -13.79 -18.65 19.19
CA TYR A 24 -13.76 -19.91 19.92
C TYR A 24 -12.54 -20.01 20.85
N LEU A 25 -11.34 -19.68 20.38
CA LEU A 25 -10.11 -19.75 21.18
C LEU A 25 -10.12 -18.76 22.37
N LEU A 26 -10.76 -17.60 22.23
CA LEU A 26 -10.87 -16.61 23.31
C LEU A 26 -11.92 -16.99 24.37
N PHE A 27 -13.08 -17.52 23.96
CA PHE A 27 -14.20 -17.78 24.89
C PHE A 27 -14.26 -19.24 25.37
N PHE A 28 -13.70 -20.18 24.60
CA PHE A 28 -13.66 -21.61 24.90
C PHE A 28 -12.25 -22.18 24.70
N PRO A 29 -11.24 -21.65 25.43
CA PRO A 29 -9.87 -22.10 25.27
C PRO A 29 -9.72 -23.57 25.73
N PRO A 30 -9.06 -24.45 24.93
CA PRO A 30 -8.87 -25.84 25.32
C PRO A 30 -7.89 -26.02 26.48
N THR A 31 -7.02 -25.04 26.74
CA THR A 31 -6.15 -24.96 27.92
C THR A 31 -6.11 -23.54 28.48
N LYS A 32 -5.82 -23.39 29.77
CA LYS A 32 -5.91 -22.11 30.51
C LYS A 32 -5.00 -20.98 30.01
N ASP A 33 -4.03 -21.27 29.15
CA ASP A 33 -3.05 -20.28 28.67
C ASP A 33 -3.30 -19.84 27.22
N ILE A 34 -4.19 -20.54 26.51
CA ILE A 34 -4.44 -20.28 25.08
C ILE A 34 -5.22 -18.99 24.85
N ASP A 35 -6.16 -18.64 25.72
CA ASP A 35 -6.88 -17.37 25.67
C ASP A 35 -5.92 -16.17 25.75
N VAL A 36 -5.01 -16.20 26.72
CA VAL A 36 -3.98 -15.17 26.90
C VAL A 36 -3.01 -15.15 25.73
N LEU A 37 -2.60 -16.32 25.22
CA LEU A 37 -1.74 -16.41 24.03
C LEU A 37 -2.42 -15.85 22.78
N THR A 38 -3.68 -16.22 22.53
CA THR A 38 -4.48 -15.71 21.40
C THR A 38 -4.64 -14.20 21.50
N MET A 39 -4.95 -13.66 22.68
CA MET A 39 -5.03 -12.21 22.90
C MET A 39 -3.70 -11.51 22.60
N LYS A 40 -2.58 -12.05 23.09
CA LYS A 40 -1.24 -11.51 22.83
C LYS A 40 -0.93 -11.45 21.33
N ILE A 41 -1.21 -12.53 20.60
CA ILE A 41 -0.96 -12.59 19.16
C ILE A 41 -1.80 -11.55 18.42
N ILE A 42 -3.10 -11.42 18.72
CA ILE A 42 -3.97 -10.45 18.05
C ILE A 42 -3.50 -9.02 18.30
N MET A 43 -3.17 -8.70 19.55
CA MET A 43 -2.66 -7.38 19.93
C MET A 43 -1.32 -7.09 19.25
N GLU A 44 -0.40 -8.05 19.21
CA GLU A 44 0.89 -7.91 18.54
C GLU A 44 0.72 -7.69 17.03
N VAL A 45 -0.12 -8.48 16.36
CA VAL A 45 -0.39 -8.32 14.93
C VAL A 45 -1.01 -6.94 14.63
N ALA A 46 -1.91 -6.45 15.48
CA ALA A 46 -2.48 -5.12 15.35
C ALA A 46 -1.41 -4.02 15.50
N VAL A 47 -0.51 -4.16 16.48
CA VAL A 47 0.60 -3.22 16.68
C VAL A 47 1.57 -3.25 15.52
N ILE A 48 1.97 -4.43 15.03
CA ILE A 48 2.87 -4.58 13.88
C ILE A 48 2.25 -3.97 12.63
N ALA A 49 0.95 -4.17 12.38
CA ALA A 49 0.27 -3.58 11.24
C ALA A 49 0.30 -2.05 11.29
N LEU A 50 -0.03 -1.47 12.46
CA LEU A 50 0.01 -0.02 12.67
C LEU A 50 1.43 0.54 12.54
N ALA A 51 2.40 -0.08 13.22
CA ALA A 51 3.80 0.31 13.17
C ALA A 51 4.38 0.16 11.76
N GLY A 52 3.96 -0.84 11.00
CA GLY A 52 4.33 -1.02 9.59
C GLY A 52 3.85 0.12 8.71
N ILE A 53 2.61 0.59 8.90
CA ILE A 53 2.08 1.76 8.16
C ILE A 53 2.87 3.02 8.53
N VAL A 54 3.04 3.30 9.83
CA VAL A 54 3.79 4.48 10.30
C VAL A 54 5.24 4.43 9.84
N GLY A 55 5.88 3.26 9.94
CA GLY A 55 7.25 3.04 9.51
C GLY A 55 7.42 3.21 8.00
N TRP A 56 6.46 2.72 7.19
CA TRP A 56 6.46 2.95 5.74
C TRP A 56 6.32 4.43 5.40
N ILE A 57 5.39 5.14 6.02
CA ILE A 57 5.24 6.59 5.84
C ILE A 57 6.54 7.31 6.23
N GLY A 58 7.10 7.00 7.40
CA GLY A 58 8.36 7.57 7.86
C GLY A 58 9.52 7.26 6.90
N TYR A 59 9.59 6.05 6.36
CA TYR A 59 10.57 5.67 5.34
C TYR A 59 10.42 6.51 4.07
N THR A 60 9.19 6.68 3.56
CA THR A 60 8.96 7.53 2.38
C THR A 60 9.37 8.97 2.66
N LEU A 61 9.00 9.57 3.79
CA LEU A 61 9.40 10.95 4.13
C LEU A 61 10.91 11.12 4.30
N ALA A 62 11.60 10.14 4.88
CA ALA A 62 13.05 10.17 5.07
C ALA A 62 13.83 9.99 3.76
N THR A 63 13.24 9.31 2.78
CA THR A 63 13.91 8.97 1.51
C THR A 63 13.43 9.81 0.33
N THR A 64 12.32 10.53 0.45
CA THR A 64 11.90 11.51 -0.55
C THR A 64 12.65 12.80 -0.32
N PRO A 65 13.58 13.21 -1.23
CA PRO A 65 14.08 14.57 -1.22
C PRO A 65 12.89 15.52 -1.35
N PRO A 66 12.93 16.69 -0.69
CA PRO A 66 11.86 17.68 -0.78
C PRO A 66 11.55 17.91 -2.28
N PRO A 67 10.27 17.92 -2.67
CA PRO A 67 9.88 18.13 -4.06
C PRO A 67 10.66 19.33 -4.59
N LYS A 68 11.33 19.16 -5.74
CA LYS A 68 12.12 20.24 -6.35
C LYS A 68 11.26 21.52 -6.38
N PRO A 69 11.83 22.69 -6.10
CA PRO A 69 11.09 23.95 -6.19
C PRO A 69 10.36 24.02 -7.53
N ILE A 70 9.09 24.42 -7.50
CA ILE A 70 8.22 24.48 -8.69
C ILE A 70 8.89 25.26 -9.84
N GLU A 71 9.70 26.26 -9.51
CA GLU A 71 10.47 27.07 -10.48
C GLU A 71 11.50 26.27 -11.30
N GLU A 72 12.11 25.22 -10.74
CA GLU A 72 13.05 24.37 -11.49
C GLU A 72 12.30 23.40 -12.41
N ILE A 73 11.15 22.90 -11.96
CA ILE A 73 10.28 22.00 -12.74
C ILE A 73 9.65 22.76 -13.91
N GLU A 74 9.18 23.99 -13.70
CA GLU A 74 8.65 24.85 -14.77
C GLU A 74 9.72 25.17 -15.82
N LYS A 75 10.96 25.46 -15.40
CA LYS A 75 12.07 25.72 -16.33
C LYS A 75 12.49 24.47 -17.12
N GLU A 76 12.58 23.31 -16.48
CA GLU A 76 12.87 22.04 -17.16
C GLU A 76 11.78 21.72 -18.21
N ILE A 77 10.49 21.88 -17.86
CA ILE A 77 9.35 21.65 -18.78
C ILE A 77 9.32 22.68 -19.92
N GLU A 78 9.57 23.96 -19.64
CA GLU A 78 9.58 25.00 -20.67
C GLU A 78 10.76 24.83 -21.66
N GLU A 79 11.92 24.37 -21.17
CA GLU A 79 13.05 24.01 -22.04
C GLU A 79 12.78 22.77 -22.90
N GLU A 80 12.15 21.73 -22.36
CA GLU A 80 11.75 20.56 -23.14
C GLU A 80 10.69 20.91 -24.19
N LEU A 81 9.67 21.70 -23.84
CA LEU A 81 8.66 22.18 -24.78
C LEU A 81 9.28 23.02 -25.91
N LYS A 82 10.22 23.92 -25.60
CA LYS A 82 10.93 24.71 -26.62
C LYS A 82 11.78 23.85 -27.55
N LYS A 83 12.41 22.79 -27.05
CA LYS A 83 13.16 21.84 -27.88
C LYS A 83 12.23 21.06 -28.81
N LEU A 84 11.12 20.54 -28.28
CA LEU A 84 10.09 19.85 -29.06
C LEU A 84 9.53 20.76 -30.16
N GLU A 85 9.17 22.00 -29.86
CA GLU A 85 8.69 22.96 -30.87
C GLU A 85 9.73 23.28 -31.94
N GLN A 86 11.02 23.35 -31.57
CA GLN A 86 12.11 23.56 -32.53
C GLN A 86 12.37 22.34 -33.41
N GLU A 87 12.22 21.14 -32.88
CA GLU A 87 12.32 19.89 -33.65
C GLU A 87 11.15 19.76 -34.63
N THR A 88 9.91 19.99 -34.17
CA THR A 88 8.72 19.98 -35.03
C THR A 88 8.81 21.01 -36.15
N LYS A 89 9.25 22.24 -35.86
CA LYS A 89 9.44 23.27 -36.90
C LYS A 89 10.55 22.92 -37.89
N LYS A 90 11.60 22.22 -37.47
CA LYS A 90 12.67 21.75 -38.38
C LYS A 90 12.19 20.60 -39.25
N GLU A 91 11.38 19.69 -38.72
CA GLU A 91 10.77 18.61 -39.50
C GLU A 91 9.76 19.14 -40.53
N GLU A 92 8.94 20.13 -40.16
CA GLU A 92 8.00 20.80 -41.08
C GLU A 92 8.71 21.62 -42.18
N GLN A 93 9.92 22.11 -41.94
CA GLN A 93 10.73 22.84 -42.93
C GLN A 93 11.57 21.92 -43.82
N GLN A 94 11.73 20.65 -43.46
CA GLN A 94 12.45 19.64 -44.25
C GLN A 94 11.55 18.73 -45.09
N GLN A 95 10.23 18.80 -44.91
CA GLN A 95 9.21 18.22 -45.80
C GLN A 95 8.75 19.21 -46.86
#